data_AF-A0A4R9LJR7-F1
#
_entry.id   AF-A0A4R9LJR7-F1
#
_cell.length_a   1.000
_cell.length_b   1.000
_cell.length_c   1.000
_cell.angle_alpha   90.00
_cell.angle_beta   90.00
_cell.angle_gamma   90.00
#
_symmetry.space_group_name_H-M   'P 1'
#
loop_
_entity.id
_entity.type
_entity.pdbx_description
1 polymer ?
#
loop_
_entity_poly.entity_id
_entity_poly.type
_entity_poly.pdbx_seq_one_letter_code
_entity_poly.pdbx_strand_id
1 'polypeptide(L)'
;MKRYKLFLNSKSKFYFIILVLLFFYTMPSYSEERKQNQILDWDESEKAFVHKNITLNDLGLRSTTNYTLEHFSIHSGMESLPVPLEQVEGNLKLMTLGYHLQKIENRFRYISKKASFKKDITAFNPPIRIRIDAPYAYSPTDYYDKKISLKNTALTIPPSGSKSGWNSELWFAPKWSFPVIGGTFAIDRIIDTALCPDAIYHEYTHLITGQYLGNNSIGKSLSEGLSDYYTASMLDHPELYTYKTCEGVKRQLLVTSFRLDKSFGSYDTGIESEFKKDLRFIPSLLWQYRSVVGKDLADVTILQAVSGTDAAPRFFPEFLDALSSSLFREVKKAQGDVFALELVRKVETSVFLPHGVFTKHSKKETVFGLLPKTPKLLPNSDSKTKVMCSNRNEFEFLWSNVSVEDPNLRFYWHCNRMKIPMVIDLEQADPGFYLLKNNLSYLSGKLRFASKNPGRPDPKLSEEDQIQYLKLYDYVKNNYLFYRTMDKEVRLYYGEKGKSTDGMFRLEFAYPGILGGNFIYRFPET
;
A
#
# COMPACT_ATOMS: atom_id res chain seq x y z
N MET A 1 -67.77 20.94 -24.66
CA MET A 1 -66.73 21.96 -24.37
C MET A 1 -67.09 23.27 -25.04
N LYS A 2 -67.46 24.31 -24.27
CA LYS A 2 -67.70 25.67 -24.80
C LYS A 2 -66.35 26.36 -25.05
N ARG A 3 -66.06 26.76 -26.29
CA ARG A 3 -64.90 27.58 -26.64
C ARG A 3 -65.22 29.05 -26.36
N TYR A 4 -64.55 29.65 -25.37
CA TYR A 4 -64.55 31.10 -25.20
C TYR A 4 -63.63 31.74 -26.23
N LYS A 5 -64.20 32.50 -27.17
CA LYS A 5 -63.45 33.45 -28.00
C LYS A 5 -63.26 34.74 -27.20
N LEU A 6 -62.06 34.95 -26.69
CA LEU A 6 -61.63 36.23 -26.11
C LEU A 6 -61.50 37.27 -27.23
N PHE A 7 -62.48 38.16 -27.34
CA PHE A 7 -62.37 39.37 -28.13
C PHE A 7 -61.57 40.41 -27.34
N LEU A 8 -60.26 40.49 -27.61
CA LEU A 8 -59.41 41.57 -27.12
C LEU A 8 -59.69 42.86 -27.91
N ASN A 9 -60.10 43.90 -27.16
CA ASN A 9 -60.43 45.23 -27.66
C ASN A 9 -59.22 45.90 -28.35
N SER A 10 -59.46 46.72 -29.38
CA SER A 10 -58.42 47.29 -30.28
C SER A 10 -57.30 48.02 -29.51
N LYS A 11 -57.64 48.77 -28.45
CA LYS A 11 -56.66 49.46 -27.59
C LYS A 11 -55.74 48.48 -26.84
N SER A 12 -56.26 47.31 -26.43
CA SER A 12 -55.48 46.28 -25.72
C SER A 12 -54.44 45.61 -26.62
N LYS A 13 -54.69 45.51 -27.94
CA LYS A 13 -53.70 44.97 -28.89
C LYS A 13 -52.53 45.92 -29.07
N PHE A 14 -52.78 47.23 -29.08
CA PHE A 14 -51.73 48.25 -29.19
C PHE A 14 -50.81 48.26 -27.96
N TYR A 15 -51.39 48.18 -26.75
CA TYR A 15 -50.60 48.06 -25.52
C TYR A 15 -49.83 46.74 -25.45
N PHE A 16 -50.40 45.62 -25.93
CA PHE A 16 -49.68 44.34 -25.95
C PHE A 16 -48.50 44.36 -26.93
N ILE A 17 -48.65 44.98 -28.11
CA ILE A 17 -47.56 45.13 -29.08
C ILE A 17 -46.45 46.05 -28.55
N ILE A 18 -46.80 47.14 -27.86
CA ILE A 18 -45.83 48.02 -27.21
C ILE A 18 -45.13 47.32 -26.04
N LEU A 19 -45.85 46.50 -25.26
CA LEU A 19 -45.25 45.72 -24.17
C LEU A 19 -44.27 44.68 -24.70
N VAL A 20 -44.60 44.00 -25.80
CA VAL A 20 -43.74 43.03 -26.47
C VAL A 20 -42.50 43.72 -27.07
N LEU A 21 -42.67 44.88 -27.72
CA LEU A 21 -41.55 45.66 -28.26
C LEU A 21 -40.62 46.22 -27.18
N LEU A 22 -41.17 46.69 -26.05
CA LEU A 22 -40.38 47.10 -24.89
C LEU A 22 -39.65 45.91 -24.25
N PHE A 23 -40.28 44.73 -24.19
CA PHE A 23 -39.64 43.51 -23.67
C PHE A 23 -38.45 43.06 -24.54
N PHE A 24 -38.52 43.27 -25.87
CA PHE A 24 -37.39 43.00 -26.77
C PHE A 24 -36.31 44.10 -26.76
N TYR A 25 -36.66 45.35 -26.43
CA TYR A 25 -35.68 46.45 -26.33
C TYR A 25 -34.97 46.55 -24.97
N THR A 26 -35.52 45.94 -23.91
CA THR A 26 -34.86 45.84 -22.59
C THR A 26 -34.08 44.54 -22.39
N MET A 27 -33.99 43.68 -23.40
CA MET A 27 -33.00 42.61 -23.40
C MET A 27 -31.63 43.29 -23.48
N PRO A 28 -30.79 43.23 -22.43
CA PRO A 28 -29.44 43.75 -22.53
C PRO A 28 -28.80 43.08 -23.74
N SER A 29 -28.25 43.89 -24.64
CA SER A 29 -27.30 43.41 -25.64
C SER A 29 -26.37 42.45 -24.92
N TYR A 30 -26.34 41.19 -25.36
CA TYR A 30 -25.41 40.18 -24.87
C TYR A 30 -24.04 40.85 -24.86
N SER A 31 -23.60 41.35 -23.70
CA SER A 31 -22.18 41.56 -23.50
C SER A 31 -21.61 40.18 -23.73
N GLU A 32 -20.66 40.03 -24.64
CA GLU A 32 -19.74 38.92 -24.54
C GLU A 32 -19.23 38.95 -23.10
N GLU A 33 -19.83 38.13 -22.23
CA GLU A 33 -19.26 37.84 -20.94
C GLU A 33 -17.86 37.35 -21.30
N ARG A 34 -16.86 38.19 -21.03
CA ARG A 34 -15.46 37.79 -21.20
C ARG A 34 -15.33 36.49 -20.45
N LYS A 35 -15.24 35.40 -21.20
CA LYS A 35 -15.05 34.06 -20.69
C LYS A 35 -13.88 34.13 -19.71
N GLN A 36 -14.16 34.07 -18.40
CA GLN A 36 -13.11 34.14 -17.42
C GLN A 36 -12.36 32.82 -17.46
N ASN A 37 -11.12 32.89 -17.96
CA ASN A 37 -10.22 31.77 -18.00
C ASN A 37 -9.82 31.40 -16.57
N GLN A 38 -10.50 30.41 -16.02
CA GLN A 38 -10.35 29.95 -14.64
C GLN A 38 -9.96 28.48 -14.58
N ILE A 39 -9.24 28.14 -13.51
CA ILE A 39 -8.94 26.77 -13.09
C ILE A 39 -9.26 26.60 -11.61
N LEU A 40 -9.40 25.35 -11.17
CA LEU A 40 -9.30 24.99 -9.76
C LEU A 40 -7.83 24.75 -9.41
N ASP A 41 -7.20 25.50 -8.50
CA ASP A 41 -5.82 25.25 -8.05
C ASP A 41 -5.77 25.09 -6.52
N TRP A 42 -4.80 24.32 -6.02
CA TRP A 42 -4.70 23.99 -4.60
C TRP A 42 -4.17 25.18 -3.81
N ASP A 43 -4.96 25.66 -2.85
CA ASP A 43 -4.51 26.65 -1.88
C ASP A 43 -4.00 25.98 -0.59
N GLU A 44 -2.73 26.23 -0.26
CA GLU A 44 -2.08 25.62 0.89
C GLU A 44 -2.62 26.12 2.23
N SER A 45 -3.17 27.34 2.27
CA SER A 45 -3.68 27.94 3.51
C SER A 45 -5.09 27.46 3.82
N GLU A 46 -5.94 27.36 2.81
CA GLU A 46 -7.31 26.87 2.92
C GLU A 46 -7.38 25.34 2.93
N LYS A 47 -6.32 24.67 2.47
CA LYS A 47 -6.27 23.21 2.25
C LYS A 47 -7.48 22.76 1.42
N ALA A 48 -7.73 23.49 0.33
CA ALA A 48 -8.84 23.28 -0.58
C ALA A 48 -8.48 23.80 -1.99
N PHE A 49 -9.19 23.30 -3.01
CA PHE A 49 -9.13 23.89 -4.34
C PHE A 49 -9.95 25.18 -4.42
N VAL A 50 -9.34 26.22 -4.98
CA VAL A 50 -9.95 27.53 -5.18
C VAL A 50 -9.88 27.94 -6.65
N HIS A 51 -10.80 28.80 -7.07
CA HIS A 51 -10.78 29.35 -8.42
C HIS A 51 -9.60 30.32 -8.60
N LYS A 52 -8.81 30.10 -9.64
CA LYS A 52 -7.67 30.92 -10.01
C LYS A 52 -7.75 31.29 -11.49
N ASN A 53 -7.60 32.58 -11.78
CA ASN A 53 -7.55 33.06 -13.15
C ASN A 53 -6.19 32.72 -13.77
N ILE A 54 -6.21 32.20 -15.00
CA ILE A 54 -5.00 31.95 -15.81
C ILE A 54 -5.26 32.40 -17.25
N THR A 55 -4.24 32.33 -18.09
CA THR A 55 -4.30 32.55 -19.53
C THR A 55 -4.03 31.24 -20.28
N LEU A 56 -4.35 31.19 -21.57
CA LEU A 56 -4.00 30.03 -22.41
C LEU A 56 -2.48 29.83 -22.51
N ASN A 57 -1.68 30.89 -22.34
CA ASN A 57 -0.22 30.79 -22.32
C ASN A 57 0.29 30.01 -21.11
N ASP A 58 -0.42 30.07 -19.98
CA ASP A 58 -0.08 29.33 -18.78
C ASP A 58 -0.27 27.81 -18.95
N LEU A 59 -1.00 27.39 -19.99
CA LEU A 59 -1.19 25.98 -20.35
C LEU A 59 -0.06 25.43 -21.23
N GLY A 60 1.01 26.17 -21.53
CA GLY A 60 2.18 25.65 -22.27
C GLY A 60 1.85 24.89 -23.57
N LEU A 61 0.92 25.42 -24.36
CA LEU A 61 0.40 24.79 -25.57
C LEU A 61 1.49 24.57 -26.64
N ARG A 62 1.44 23.44 -27.34
CA ARG A 62 2.32 23.11 -28.48
C ARG A 62 1.66 23.27 -29.84
N SER A 63 0.35 23.50 -29.86
CA SER A 63 -0.43 23.80 -31.07
C SER A 63 -1.18 25.12 -30.87
N THR A 64 -1.33 25.88 -31.95
CA THR A 64 -2.09 27.13 -32.00
C THR A 64 -3.57 26.94 -32.32
N THR A 65 -3.98 25.71 -32.66
CA THR A 65 -5.35 25.39 -33.08
C THR A 65 -6.01 24.30 -32.26
N ASN A 66 -5.22 23.34 -31.77
CA ASN A 66 -5.72 22.16 -31.06
C ASN A 66 -5.14 22.07 -29.64
N TYR A 67 -5.85 21.38 -28.75
CA TYR A 67 -5.44 21.23 -27.35
C TYR A 67 -4.36 20.17 -27.19
N THR A 68 -3.13 20.57 -27.52
CA THR A 68 -1.93 19.72 -27.46
C THR A 68 -0.90 20.36 -26.54
N LEU A 69 -0.44 19.59 -25.57
CA LEU A 69 0.63 19.92 -24.63
C LEU A 69 1.93 19.22 -25.05
N GLU A 70 3.00 19.37 -24.27
CA GLU A 70 4.30 18.75 -24.60
C GLU A 70 4.22 17.23 -24.78
N HIS A 71 3.60 16.52 -23.84
CA HIS A 71 3.46 15.06 -23.90
C HIS A 71 2.01 14.57 -23.87
N PHE A 72 1.03 15.46 -24.11
CA PHE A 72 -0.39 15.11 -24.09
C PHE A 72 -1.13 15.68 -25.29
N SER A 73 -2.08 14.91 -25.81
CA SER A 73 -3.08 15.35 -26.77
C SER A 73 -4.46 15.11 -26.16
N ILE A 74 -5.28 16.17 -26.01
CA ILE A 74 -6.58 16.08 -25.34
C ILE A 74 -7.70 15.99 -26.38
N HIS A 75 -8.52 14.95 -26.31
CA HIS A 75 -9.59 14.61 -27.25
C HIS A 75 -10.94 14.52 -26.56
N SER A 76 -12.01 14.94 -27.25
CA SER A 76 -13.40 14.76 -26.82
C SER A 76 -13.91 13.37 -27.19
N GLY A 77 -14.44 12.64 -26.21
CA GLY A 77 -14.97 11.28 -26.37
C GLY A 77 -14.03 10.36 -27.15
N MET A 78 -14.56 9.79 -28.24
CA MET A 78 -13.83 8.90 -29.14
C MET A 78 -13.35 9.60 -30.42
N GLU A 79 -13.33 10.93 -30.45
CA GLU A 79 -12.87 11.69 -31.61
C GLU A 79 -11.38 11.43 -31.92
N SER A 80 -11.03 11.55 -33.20
CA SER A 80 -9.67 11.31 -33.70
C SER A 80 -8.78 12.55 -33.58
N LEU A 81 -9.35 13.74 -33.68
CA LEU A 81 -8.65 15.02 -33.56
C LEU A 81 -8.71 15.56 -32.12
N PRO A 82 -7.71 16.33 -31.67
CA PRO A 82 -7.76 16.95 -30.35
C PRO A 82 -8.79 18.08 -30.31
N VAL A 83 -9.22 18.46 -29.11
CA VAL A 83 -10.21 19.53 -28.89
C VAL A 83 -9.69 20.86 -29.46
N PRO A 84 -10.47 21.61 -30.26
CA PRO A 84 -10.08 22.94 -30.73
C PRO A 84 -9.88 23.94 -29.58
N LEU A 85 -8.87 24.80 -29.65
CA LEU A 85 -8.57 25.75 -28.56
C LEU A 85 -9.71 26.74 -28.27
N GLU A 86 -10.53 27.06 -29.27
CA GLU A 86 -11.74 27.89 -29.13
C GLU A 86 -12.75 27.30 -28.12
N GLN A 87 -12.74 25.97 -27.97
CA GLN A 87 -13.56 25.26 -26.98
C GLN A 87 -12.90 25.17 -25.60
N VAL A 88 -11.57 25.32 -25.53
CA VAL A 88 -10.79 25.33 -24.28
C VAL A 88 -10.95 26.67 -23.56
N GLU A 89 -10.97 27.78 -24.30
CA GLU A 89 -11.10 29.11 -23.72
C GLU A 89 -12.43 29.28 -22.97
N GLY A 90 -12.33 29.67 -21.70
CA GLY A 90 -13.44 29.80 -20.75
C GLY A 90 -13.99 28.48 -20.21
N ASN A 91 -13.46 27.34 -20.61
CA ASN A 91 -13.95 26.05 -20.16
C ASN A 91 -13.15 25.57 -18.93
N LEU A 92 -13.72 25.79 -17.73
CA LEU A 92 -13.11 25.44 -16.45
C LEU A 92 -12.55 24.00 -16.42
N LYS A 93 -13.29 23.01 -16.95
CA LYS A 93 -12.89 21.60 -16.98
C LYS A 93 -11.64 21.40 -17.82
N LEU A 94 -11.67 21.88 -19.06
CA LEU A 94 -10.54 21.73 -19.99
C LEU A 94 -9.30 22.45 -19.46
N MET A 95 -9.47 23.70 -19.02
CA MET A 95 -8.37 24.50 -18.48
C MET A 95 -7.75 23.87 -17.23
N THR A 96 -8.59 23.38 -16.30
CA THR A 96 -8.14 22.69 -15.07
C THR A 96 -7.36 21.42 -15.42
N LEU A 97 -7.88 20.61 -16.37
CA LEU A 97 -7.23 19.38 -16.81
C LEU A 97 -5.82 19.63 -17.34
N GLY A 98 -5.65 20.51 -18.32
CA GLY A 98 -4.33 20.73 -18.91
C GLY A 98 -3.35 21.39 -17.95
N TYR A 99 -3.82 22.32 -17.11
CA TYR A 99 -2.97 22.93 -16.08
C TYR A 99 -2.42 21.88 -15.12
N HIS A 100 -3.27 20.98 -14.63
CA HIS A 100 -2.85 19.98 -13.66
C HIS A 100 -2.04 18.84 -14.26
N LEU A 101 -2.28 18.46 -15.51
CA LEU A 101 -1.41 17.53 -16.24
C LEU A 101 0.03 18.05 -16.31
N GLN A 102 0.21 19.35 -16.60
CA GLN A 102 1.54 19.96 -16.58
C GLN A 102 2.13 20.04 -15.18
N LYS A 103 1.30 20.39 -14.19
CA LYS A 103 1.75 20.53 -12.80
C LYS A 103 2.28 19.20 -12.24
N ILE A 104 1.55 18.10 -12.45
CA ILE A 104 1.99 16.77 -11.99
C ILE A 104 3.17 16.23 -12.81
N GLU A 105 3.20 16.47 -14.12
CA GLU A 105 4.34 16.11 -14.96
C GLU A 105 5.62 16.82 -14.49
N ASN A 106 5.55 18.12 -14.23
CA ASN A 106 6.69 18.88 -13.69
C ASN A 106 7.14 18.36 -12.33
N ARG A 107 6.21 17.90 -11.47
CA ARG A 107 6.57 17.26 -10.20
C ARG A 107 7.35 15.97 -10.44
N PHE A 108 6.91 15.09 -11.35
CA PHE A 108 7.64 13.86 -11.66
C PHE A 108 8.98 14.13 -12.37
N ARG A 109 9.11 15.16 -13.21
CA ARG A 109 10.41 15.61 -13.74
C ARG A 109 11.36 16.01 -12.61
N TYR A 110 10.86 16.77 -11.63
CA TYR A 110 11.65 17.14 -10.44
C TYR A 110 12.10 15.90 -9.66
N ILE A 111 11.18 14.99 -9.35
CA ILE A 111 11.47 13.74 -8.61
C ILE A 111 12.50 12.90 -9.38
N SER A 112 12.30 12.69 -10.69
CA SER A 112 13.20 11.93 -11.56
C SER A 112 14.63 12.52 -11.57
N LYS A 113 14.73 13.85 -11.72
CA LYS A 113 16.03 14.56 -11.68
C LYS A 113 16.72 14.39 -10.33
N LYS A 114 15.98 14.50 -9.22
CA LYS A 114 16.52 14.28 -7.87
C LYS A 114 16.93 12.82 -7.65
N ALA A 115 16.15 11.87 -8.16
CA ALA A 115 16.44 10.44 -8.15
C ALA A 115 17.64 10.05 -9.05
N SER A 116 18.20 11.00 -9.81
CA SER A 116 19.32 10.79 -10.74
C SER A 116 19.03 9.74 -11.82
N PHE A 117 17.77 9.66 -12.27
CA PHE A 117 17.43 8.81 -13.39
C PHE A 117 18.04 9.36 -14.69
N LYS A 118 18.67 8.46 -15.46
CA LYS A 118 19.33 8.83 -16.73
C LYS A 118 18.34 9.10 -17.85
N LYS A 119 17.17 8.47 -17.82
CA LYS A 119 16.10 8.64 -18.81
C LYS A 119 15.05 9.60 -18.25
N ASP A 120 14.51 10.44 -19.12
CA ASP A 120 13.33 11.23 -18.79
C ASP A 120 12.10 10.30 -18.75
N ILE A 121 11.61 10.04 -17.54
CA ILE A 121 10.46 9.16 -17.29
C ILE A 121 9.12 9.78 -17.69
N THR A 122 9.12 11.10 -17.97
CA THR A 122 7.95 11.85 -18.43
C THR A 122 7.94 12.06 -19.94
N ALA A 123 9.02 11.68 -20.63
CA ALA A 123 9.12 11.81 -22.08
C ALA A 123 8.31 10.71 -22.78
N PHE A 124 7.01 10.94 -22.93
CA PHE A 124 6.12 10.05 -23.68
C PHE A 124 6.23 10.33 -25.18
N ASN A 125 6.72 9.35 -25.95
CA ASN A 125 6.79 9.42 -27.40
C ASN A 125 6.17 8.17 -28.04
N PRO A 126 5.05 8.31 -28.78
CA PRO A 126 4.32 9.55 -29.05
C PRO A 126 3.56 10.09 -27.82
N PRO A 127 3.06 11.35 -27.87
CA PRO A 127 2.28 11.94 -26.79
C PRO A 127 1.11 11.06 -26.34
N ILE A 128 0.84 11.07 -25.03
CA ILE A 128 -0.27 10.35 -24.41
C ILE A 128 -1.59 10.96 -24.88
N ARG A 129 -2.53 10.09 -25.28
CA ARG A 129 -3.87 10.53 -25.60
C ARG A 129 -4.70 10.63 -24.33
N ILE A 130 -5.30 11.79 -24.11
CA ILE A 130 -6.27 12.02 -23.04
C ILE A 130 -7.65 12.09 -23.67
N ARG A 131 -8.59 11.24 -23.21
CA ARG A 131 -9.98 11.26 -23.65
C ARG A 131 -10.85 11.80 -22.54
N ILE A 132 -11.43 12.99 -22.75
CA ILE A 132 -12.46 13.52 -21.87
C ILE A 132 -13.82 13.02 -22.33
N ASP A 133 -14.74 12.80 -21.40
CA ASP A 133 -16.10 12.33 -21.71
C ASP A 133 -16.11 11.04 -22.55
N ALA A 134 -15.17 10.12 -22.27
CA ALA A 134 -15.08 8.81 -22.92
C ALA A 134 -16.31 7.94 -22.58
N PRO A 135 -17.21 7.66 -23.54
CA PRO A 135 -18.54 7.16 -23.22
C PRO A 135 -18.59 5.65 -22.91
N TYR A 136 -17.54 4.90 -23.26
CA TYR A 136 -17.51 3.44 -23.26
C TYR A 136 -16.35 2.91 -22.43
N ALA A 137 -16.51 1.73 -21.84
CA ALA A 137 -15.44 1.05 -21.11
C ALA A 137 -14.34 0.58 -22.08
N TYR A 138 -13.09 0.57 -21.61
CA TYR A 138 -11.97 0.02 -22.35
C TYR A 138 -12.16 -1.48 -22.61
N SER A 139 -11.87 -1.90 -23.85
CA SER A 139 -11.81 -3.30 -24.24
C SER A 139 -10.41 -3.63 -24.77
N PRO A 140 -9.68 -4.60 -24.17
CA PRO A 140 -8.39 -5.03 -24.69
C PRO A 140 -8.44 -5.58 -26.12
N THR A 141 -9.60 -6.07 -26.57
CA THR A 141 -9.79 -6.63 -27.91
C THR A 141 -10.27 -5.59 -28.92
N ASP A 142 -11.26 -4.78 -28.54
CA ASP A 142 -12.02 -3.92 -29.46
C ASP A 142 -11.77 -2.43 -29.24
N TYR A 143 -10.78 -2.07 -28.42
CA TYR A 143 -10.47 -0.73 -27.91
C TYR A 143 -11.47 -0.23 -26.87
N TYR A 144 -12.74 -0.38 -27.16
CA TYR A 144 -13.83 -0.05 -26.26
C TYR A 144 -15.03 -0.96 -26.49
N ASP A 145 -15.75 -1.25 -25.42
CA ASP A 145 -17.01 -1.98 -25.48
C ASP A 145 -18.18 -1.01 -25.52
N LYS A 146 -18.81 -0.85 -26.69
CA LYS A 146 -20.00 -0.01 -26.88
C LYS A 146 -21.20 -0.43 -26.03
N LYS A 147 -21.21 -1.66 -25.50
CA LYS A 147 -22.29 -2.18 -24.66
C LYS A 147 -22.14 -1.75 -23.20
N ILE A 148 -20.93 -1.34 -22.78
CA ILE A 148 -20.63 -0.98 -21.40
C ILE A 148 -20.35 0.52 -21.35
N SER A 149 -21.29 1.29 -20.78
CA SER A 149 -21.10 2.72 -20.58
C SER A 149 -20.16 2.99 -19.42
N LEU A 150 -19.16 3.85 -19.62
CA LEU A 150 -18.30 4.35 -18.56
C LEU A 150 -18.95 5.57 -17.89
N LYS A 151 -18.97 5.64 -16.56
CA LYS A 151 -19.61 6.73 -15.80
C LYS A 151 -18.82 7.06 -14.53
N ASN A 152 -18.66 8.35 -14.24
CA ASN A 152 -18.09 8.87 -12.97
C ASN A 152 -16.75 8.22 -12.54
N THR A 153 -15.89 7.89 -13.50
CA THR A 153 -14.59 7.24 -13.24
C THR A 153 -13.53 7.81 -14.16
N ALA A 154 -12.27 7.66 -13.78
CA ALA A 154 -11.15 7.78 -14.70
C ALA A 154 -10.46 6.41 -14.82
N LEU A 155 -9.68 6.24 -15.88
CA LEU A 155 -8.95 5.01 -16.16
C LEU A 155 -7.65 5.33 -16.90
N THR A 156 -6.54 4.79 -16.40
CA THR A 156 -5.29 4.70 -17.14
C THR A 156 -5.26 3.40 -17.95
N ILE A 157 -5.12 3.53 -19.26
CA ILE A 157 -5.04 2.39 -20.17
C ILE A 157 -3.57 2.08 -20.45
N PRO A 158 -3.11 0.86 -20.12
CA PRO A 158 -1.75 0.44 -20.38
C PRO A 158 -1.50 0.27 -21.89
N PRO A 159 -0.24 0.28 -22.33
CA PRO A 159 0.09 0.07 -23.74
C PRO A 159 -0.41 -1.30 -24.21
N SER A 160 -0.99 -1.37 -25.40
CA SER A 160 -1.55 -2.62 -25.94
C SER A 160 -0.44 -3.63 -26.26
N GLY A 161 -0.53 -4.83 -25.73
CA GLY A 161 0.33 -5.94 -26.12
C GLY A 161 0.13 -6.31 -27.60
N SER A 162 1.20 -6.15 -28.39
CA SER A 162 1.52 -6.85 -29.64
C SER A 162 0.58 -6.85 -30.86
N LYS A 163 -0.64 -6.30 -30.85
CA LYS A 163 -1.50 -6.31 -32.07
C LYS A 163 -2.13 -5.00 -32.55
N SER A 164 -2.29 -3.96 -31.72
CA SER A 164 -3.05 -2.76 -32.15
C SER A 164 -2.26 -1.45 -32.23
N GLY A 165 -0.99 -1.42 -31.84
CA GLY A 165 -0.14 -0.22 -32.00
C GLY A 165 -0.57 0.96 -31.12
N TRP A 166 -1.23 0.73 -29.99
CA TRP A 166 -1.69 1.80 -29.11
C TRP A 166 -0.66 2.12 -28.03
N ASN A 167 -0.44 3.41 -27.84
CA ASN A 167 0.33 3.98 -26.73
C ASN A 167 -0.61 4.17 -25.52
N SER A 168 -0.05 4.33 -24.32
CA SER A 168 -0.85 4.53 -23.11
C SER A 168 -1.82 5.72 -23.26
N GLU A 169 -3.01 5.62 -22.67
CA GLU A 169 -4.04 6.67 -22.71
C GLU A 169 -4.63 6.92 -21.32
N LEU A 170 -5.16 8.12 -21.08
CA LEU A 170 -5.98 8.42 -19.89
C LEU A 170 -7.41 8.73 -20.32
N TRP A 171 -8.39 8.04 -19.73
CA TRP A 171 -9.79 8.20 -20.05
C TRP A 171 -10.55 8.74 -18.86
N PHE A 172 -11.24 9.86 -19.03
CA PHE A 172 -12.13 10.45 -18.05
C PHE A 172 -13.56 10.27 -18.55
N ALA A 173 -14.38 9.57 -17.76
CA ALA A 173 -15.75 9.28 -18.11
C ALA A 173 -16.64 10.53 -18.04
N PRO A 174 -17.75 10.58 -18.80
CA PRO A 174 -18.74 11.61 -18.64
C PRO A 174 -19.28 11.66 -17.21
N LYS A 175 -19.47 12.89 -16.72
CA LYS A 175 -20.26 13.13 -15.51
C LYS A 175 -21.67 12.61 -15.73
N TRP A 176 -22.14 11.76 -14.84
CA TRP A 176 -23.51 11.28 -14.92
C TRP A 176 -24.48 12.31 -14.32
N SER A 177 -25.46 12.76 -15.11
CA SER A 177 -26.60 13.53 -14.63
C SER A 177 -27.83 12.62 -14.51
N PHE A 178 -28.44 12.56 -13.33
CA PHE A 178 -29.75 11.94 -13.18
C PHE A 178 -30.83 12.87 -13.75
N PRO A 179 -31.71 12.41 -14.66
CA PRO A 179 -33.04 12.99 -14.75
C PRO A 179 -33.77 12.64 -13.44
N VAL A 180 -34.25 13.65 -12.71
CA VAL A 180 -35.06 13.46 -11.51
C VAL A 180 -36.36 12.76 -11.90
N ILE A 181 -36.40 11.43 -11.77
CA ILE A 181 -37.62 10.65 -11.91
C ILE A 181 -37.77 9.81 -10.63
N GLY A 182 -38.70 10.21 -9.75
CA GLY A 182 -39.24 9.31 -8.74
C GLY A 182 -38.61 9.29 -7.34
N GLY A 183 -38.03 10.38 -6.85
CA GLY A 183 -37.86 10.61 -5.39
C GLY A 183 -36.91 9.69 -4.60
N THR A 184 -36.22 8.75 -5.24
CA THR A 184 -35.17 7.94 -4.60
C THR A 184 -33.79 8.52 -4.90
N PHE A 185 -33.13 9.02 -3.85
CA PHE A 185 -31.74 9.47 -3.91
C PHE A 185 -30.82 8.28 -4.23
N ALA A 186 -30.34 8.19 -5.46
CA ALA A 186 -29.22 7.32 -5.79
C ALA A 186 -27.94 7.89 -5.18
N ILE A 187 -27.18 7.04 -4.49
CA ILE A 187 -25.99 7.35 -3.67
C ILE A 187 -24.72 7.44 -4.54
N ASP A 188 -24.87 7.44 -5.87
CA ASP A 188 -23.75 7.46 -6.79
C ASP A 188 -23.06 8.83 -6.81
N ARG A 189 -21.73 8.81 -6.69
CA ARG A 189 -20.86 9.99 -6.80
C ARG A 189 -21.06 10.60 -8.19
N ILE A 190 -21.76 11.73 -8.29
CA ILE A 190 -21.83 12.52 -9.52
C ILE A 190 -20.53 13.33 -9.64
N ILE A 191 -19.48 12.73 -10.18
CA ILE A 191 -18.14 13.37 -10.28
C ILE A 191 -17.75 13.50 -11.75
N ASP A 192 -17.33 14.71 -12.13
CA ASP A 192 -16.56 14.90 -13.36
C ASP A 192 -15.08 14.75 -13.03
N THR A 193 -14.52 13.56 -13.28
CA THR A 193 -13.15 13.23 -12.87
C THR A 193 -12.10 14.06 -13.62
N ALA A 194 -12.41 14.57 -14.81
CA ALA A 194 -11.54 15.48 -15.55
C ALA A 194 -11.54 16.92 -14.99
N LEU A 195 -12.47 17.27 -14.11
CA LEU A 195 -12.47 18.54 -13.37
C LEU A 195 -11.80 18.39 -11.98
N CYS A 196 -11.49 17.16 -11.54
CA CYS A 196 -10.98 16.88 -10.20
C CYS A 196 -9.47 16.63 -10.22
N PRO A 197 -8.66 17.56 -9.67
CA PRO A 197 -7.21 17.45 -9.75
C PRO A 197 -6.64 16.23 -9.02
N ASP A 198 -7.28 15.77 -7.94
CA ASP A 198 -6.88 14.52 -7.26
C ASP A 198 -6.98 13.31 -8.20
N ALA A 199 -8.08 13.18 -8.96
CA ALA A 199 -8.22 12.15 -9.99
C ALA A 199 -7.19 12.31 -11.11
N ILE A 200 -6.91 13.54 -11.56
CA ILE A 200 -5.90 13.79 -12.61
C ILE A 200 -4.51 13.34 -12.15
N TYR A 201 -4.11 13.68 -10.92
CA TYR A 201 -2.81 13.29 -10.37
C TYR A 201 -2.70 11.78 -10.15
N HIS A 202 -3.78 11.16 -9.69
CA HIS A 202 -3.86 9.72 -9.49
C HIS A 202 -3.64 8.97 -10.83
N GLU A 203 -4.40 9.32 -11.87
CA GLU A 203 -4.27 8.68 -13.18
C GLU A 203 -2.91 8.96 -13.84
N TYR A 204 -2.39 10.18 -13.71
CA TYR A 204 -1.05 10.46 -14.21
C TYR A 204 0.02 9.61 -13.51
N THR A 205 -0.14 9.36 -12.21
CA THR A 205 0.82 8.54 -11.46
C THR A 205 0.87 7.12 -12.00
N HIS A 206 -0.27 6.54 -12.39
CA HIS A 206 -0.30 5.23 -13.05
C HIS A 206 0.52 5.19 -14.34
N LEU A 207 0.61 6.29 -15.12
CA LEU A 207 1.47 6.35 -16.30
C LEU A 207 2.97 6.27 -15.97
N ILE A 208 3.36 6.78 -14.80
CA ILE A 208 4.77 6.79 -14.37
C ILE A 208 5.13 5.47 -13.70
N THR A 209 4.35 5.06 -12.68
CA THR A 209 4.62 3.83 -11.93
C THR A 209 4.39 2.58 -12.80
N GLY A 210 3.40 2.61 -13.70
CA GLY A 210 3.09 1.53 -14.63
C GLY A 210 4.24 1.18 -15.59
N GLN A 211 5.18 2.09 -15.85
CA GLN A 211 6.40 1.80 -16.64
C GLN A 211 7.29 0.75 -15.98
N TYR A 212 7.19 0.61 -14.65
CA TYR A 212 8.02 -0.28 -13.84
C TYR A 212 7.24 -1.49 -13.32
N LEU A 213 5.96 -1.30 -12.98
CA LEU A 213 5.14 -2.33 -12.32
C LEU A 213 4.56 -3.39 -13.28
N GLY A 214 4.49 -3.10 -14.58
CA GLY A 214 3.88 -4.00 -15.57
C GLY A 214 2.38 -4.25 -15.37
N ASN A 215 1.80 -5.21 -16.10
CA ASN A 215 0.36 -5.50 -16.15
C ASN A 215 -0.06 -6.76 -15.34
N ASN A 216 0.43 -6.93 -14.12
CA ASN A 216 0.05 -8.09 -13.26
C ASN A 216 -1.05 -7.71 -12.24
N SER A 217 -1.79 -8.69 -11.71
CA SER A 217 -2.92 -8.46 -10.79
C SER A 217 -2.49 -7.97 -9.39
N ILE A 218 -1.26 -8.30 -8.98
CA ILE A 218 -0.65 -7.92 -7.68
C ILE A 218 -0.23 -6.45 -7.68
N GLY A 219 0.15 -5.95 -8.85
CA GLY A 219 0.44 -4.55 -9.11
C GLY A 219 -0.77 -3.67 -8.97
N LYS A 220 -2.02 -4.18 -8.95
CA LYS A 220 -3.20 -3.30 -8.83
C LYS A 220 -3.27 -2.60 -7.47
N SER A 221 -3.30 -3.33 -6.36
CA SER A 221 -3.42 -2.70 -5.03
C SER A 221 -2.25 -1.76 -4.73
N LEU A 222 -1.05 -2.13 -5.14
CA LEU A 222 0.11 -1.26 -4.99
C LEU A 222 0.08 -0.08 -5.97
N SER A 223 -0.25 -0.28 -7.24
CA SER A 223 -0.35 0.81 -8.23
C SER A 223 -1.37 1.85 -7.75
N GLU A 224 -2.54 1.42 -7.28
CA GLU A 224 -3.51 2.32 -6.65
C GLU A 224 -2.94 3.03 -5.42
N GLY A 225 -2.31 2.27 -4.51
CA GLY A 225 -1.74 2.83 -3.29
C GLY A 225 -0.62 3.84 -3.55
N LEU A 226 0.18 3.63 -4.59
CA LEU A 226 1.20 4.57 -5.06
C LEU A 226 0.54 5.81 -5.67
N SER A 227 -0.48 5.63 -6.50
CA SER A 227 -1.23 6.73 -7.12
C SER A 227 -1.92 7.61 -6.08
N ASP A 228 -2.54 7.01 -5.05
CA ASP A 228 -3.08 7.74 -3.90
C ASP A 228 -2.00 8.45 -3.09
N TYR A 229 -0.87 7.79 -2.81
CA TYR A 229 0.26 8.41 -2.11
C TYR A 229 0.78 9.64 -2.85
N TYR A 230 1.08 9.53 -4.15
CA TYR A 230 1.65 10.66 -4.92
C TYR A 230 0.63 11.77 -5.12
N THR A 231 -0.66 11.45 -5.23
CA THR A 231 -1.74 12.45 -5.22
C THR A 231 -1.73 13.23 -3.90
N ALA A 232 -1.71 12.54 -2.76
CA ALA A 232 -1.64 13.17 -1.44
C ALA A 232 -0.33 13.97 -1.27
N SER A 233 0.80 13.47 -1.77
CA SER A 233 2.10 14.14 -1.70
C SER A 233 2.12 15.41 -2.56
N MET A 234 1.46 15.39 -3.72
CA MET A 234 1.30 16.55 -4.61
C MET A 234 0.54 17.68 -3.92
N LEU A 235 -0.52 17.36 -3.18
CA LEU A 235 -1.32 18.30 -2.40
C LEU A 235 -0.70 18.66 -1.03
N ASP A 236 0.33 17.93 -0.60
CA ASP A 236 0.80 17.95 0.79
C ASP A 236 -0.34 17.82 1.80
N HIS A 237 -1.26 16.90 1.52
CA HIS A 237 -2.50 16.72 2.28
C HIS A 237 -2.92 15.24 2.32
N PRO A 238 -3.17 14.65 3.51
CA PRO A 238 -3.46 13.22 3.64
C PRO A 238 -4.90 12.83 3.29
N GLU A 239 -5.78 13.80 3.03
CA GLU A 239 -7.20 13.54 2.73
C GLU A 239 -7.45 13.71 1.23
N LEU A 240 -8.08 12.70 0.62
CA LEU A 240 -8.36 12.64 -0.83
C LEU A 240 -9.85 12.40 -1.10
N TYR A 241 -10.28 12.70 -2.32
CA TYR A 241 -11.63 12.42 -2.84
C TYR A 241 -12.75 13.05 -2.00
N THR A 242 -12.53 14.27 -1.54
CA THR A 242 -13.50 15.06 -0.77
C THR A 242 -13.93 16.30 -1.53
N TYR A 243 -14.94 17.02 -1.03
CA TYR A 243 -15.35 18.31 -1.60
C TYR A 243 -14.21 19.35 -1.59
N LYS A 244 -13.18 19.19 -0.74
CA LYS A 244 -12.00 20.08 -0.70
C LYS A 244 -11.02 19.77 -1.82
N THR A 245 -10.89 18.49 -2.19
CA THR A 245 -9.93 18.02 -3.20
C THR A 245 -10.56 17.83 -4.58
N CYS A 246 -11.90 17.83 -4.65
CA CYS A 246 -12.69 17.67 -5.87
C CYS A 246 -14.08 18.27 -5.63
N GLU A 247 -14.28 19.53 -6.05
CA GLU A 247 -15.53 20.29 -5.88
C GLU A 247 -16.76 19.56 -6.48
N GLY A 248 -16.53 18.74 -7.51
CA GLY A 248 -17.55 17.91 -8.14
C GLY A 248 -18.13 16.82 -7.22
N VAL A 249 -17.47 16.44 -6.12
CA VAL A 249 -17.99 15.46 -5.15
C VAL A 249 -19.15 16.09 -4.37
N LYS A 250 -20.38 15.95 -4.88
CA LYS A 250 -21.58 16.26 -4.09
C LYS A 250 -21.60 15.37 -2.84
N ARG A 251 -21.72 16.00 -1.65
CA ARG A 251 -21.79 15.36 -0.31
C ARG A 251 -22.45 13.99 -0.38
N GLN A 252 -21.65 12.93 -0.31
CA GLN A 252 -22.17 11.62 0.05
C GLN A 252 -22.48 11.67 1.55
N LEU A 253 -23.74 11.48 1.92
CA LEU A 253 -24.19 11.46 3.31
C LEU A 253 -23.54 10.34 4.16
N LEU A 254 -22.80 9.40 3.55
CA LEU A 254 -22.39 8.14 4.19
C LEU A 254 -20.97 7.64 3.88
N VAL A 255 -20.13 8.36 3.09
CA VAL A 255 -18.77 7.88 2.79
C VAL A 255 -17.75 8.63 3.63
N THR A 256 -17.13 7.90 4.56
CA THR A 256 -16.00 8.38 5.36
C THR A 256 -14.86 8.82 4.44
N SER A 257 -14.34 10.03 4.64
CA SER A 257 -13.14 10.59 4.00
C SER A 257 -12.02 9.54 3.85
N PHE A 258 -11.40 9.42 2.67
CA PHE A 258 -10.19 8.61 2.48
C PHE A 258 -9.00 9.40 3.03
N ARG A 259 -8.46 8.95 4.17
CA ARG A 259 -7.39 9.63 4.90
C ARG A 259 -6.22 8.70 5.14
N LEU A 260 -5.05 9.10 4.65
CA LEU A 260 -3.79 8.36 4.73
C LEU A 260 -3.11 8.46 6.11
N ASP A 261 -3.53 9.42 6.94
CA ASP A 261 -2.97 9.67 8.27
C ASP A 261 -3.76 8.99 9.41
N LYS A 262 -4.81 8.24 9.08
CA LYS A 262 -5.59 7.47 10.06
C LYS A 262 -4.91 6.13 10.36
N SER A 263 -5.22 5.56 11.53
CA SER A 263 -4.77 4.22 11.90
C SER A 263 -5.24 3.17 10.90
N PHE A 264 -4.33 2.27 10.52
CA PHE A 264 -4.59 1.12 9.67
C PHE A 264 -4.05 -0.16 10.32
N GLY A 265 -4.51 -1.31 9.82
CA GLY A 265 -4.20 -2.62 10.39
C GLY A 265 -2.77 -3.11 10.09
N SER A 266 -2.56 -4.40 10.29
CA SER A 266 -1.33 -5.09 9.90
C SER A 266 -1.39 -5.57 8.45
N TYR A 267 -0.23 -5.82 7.87
CA TYR A 267 -0.09 -6.41 6.55
C TYR A 267 -0.73 -7.79 6.50
N ASP A 268 -1.53 -8.00 5.45
CA ASP A 268 -2.11 -9.27 5.07
C ASP A 268 -1.76 -9.52 3.60
N THR A 269 -1.28 -10.73 3.28
CA THR A 269 -0.99 -11.13 1.89
C THR A 269 -2.26 -11.11 1.01
N GLY A 270 -3.45 -11.14 1.62
CA GLY A 270 -4.73 -10.88 0.97
C GLY A 270 -4.84 -9.49 0.33
N ILE A 271 -4.13 -8.48 0.83
CA ILE A 271 -4.15 -7.10 0.31
C ILE A 271 -3.63 -7.05 -1.13
N GLU A 272 -2.66 -7.90 -1.46
CA GLU A 272 -2.06 -7.98 -2.79
C GLU A 272 -2.91 -8.74 -3.81
N SER A 273 -3.78 -9.64 -3.34
CA SER A 273 -4.57 -10.53 -4.19
C SER A 273 -6.01 -10.05 -4.40
N GLU A 274 -6.52 -9.20 -3.51
CA GLU A 274 -7.88 -8.67 -3.58
C GLU A 274 -7.88 -7.14 -3.47
N PHE A 275 -7.94 -6.46 -4.62
CA PHE A 275 -8.10 -5.00 -4.75
C PHE A 275 -9.17 -4.39 -3.82
N LYS A 276 -10.19 -5.16 -3.44
CA LYS A 276 -11.32 -4.69 -2.62
C LYS A 276 -11.10 -4.83 -1.10
N LYS A 277 -10.04 -5.50 -0.64
CA LYS A 277 -9.85 -5.80 0.80
C LYS A 277 -9.31 -4.62 1.60
N ASP A 278 -8.25 -3.96 1.14
CA ASP A 278 -7.68 -2.81 1.85
C ASP A 278 -6.91 -1.85 0.92
N LEU A 279 -7.60 -0.84 0.39
CA LEU A 279 -7.00 0.24 -0.39
C LEU A 279 -6.23 1.26 0.48
N ARG A 280 -6.32 1.18 1.82
CA ARG A 280 -5.72 2.19 2.71
C ARG A 280 -4.33 1.80 3.20
N PHE A 281 -4.04 0.50 3.30
CA PHE A 281 -2.79 0.02 3.91
C PHE A 281 -1.53 0.63 3.27
N ILE A 282 -1.35 0.42 1.97
CA ILE A 282 -0.16 0.88 1.22
C ILE A 282 0.01 2.40 1.27
N PRO A 283 -0.98 3.22 0.86
CA PRO A 283 -0.81 4.68 0.85
C PRO A 283 -0.62 5.25 2.25
N SER A 284 -1.28 4.68 3.28
CA SER A 284 -1.12 5.15 4.67
C SER A 284 0.26 4.81 5.24
N LEU A 285 0.79 3.63 4.94
CA LEU A 285 2.16 3.24 5.31
C LEU A 285 3.19 4.17 4.65
N LEU A 286 3.02 4.49 3.37
CA LEU A 286 3.90 5.42 2.66
C LEU A 286 3.76 6.86 3.18
N TRP A 287 2.58 7.26 3.64
CA TRP A 287 2.37 8.55 4.29
C TRP A 287 3.06 8.65 5.66
N GLN A 288 3.00 7.58 6.47
CA GLN A 288 3.77 7.50 7.72
C GLN A 288 5.28 7.54 7.43
N TYR A 289 5.75 6.78 6.45
CA TYR A 289 7.13 6.82 5.97
C TYR A 289 7.56 8.25 5.62
N ARG A 290 6.77 8.95 4.82
CA ARG A 290 6.99 10.36 4.46
C ARG A 290 7.07 11.29 5.66
N SER A 291 6.24 11.05 6.68
CA SER A 291 6.24 11.85 7.90
C SER A 291 7.53 11.69 8.71
N VAL A 292 8.25 10.57 8.54
CA VAL A 292 9.54 10.32 9.20
C VAL A 292 10.72 10.87 8.39
N VAL A 293 10.73 10.68 7.07
CA VAL A 293 11.89 11.01 6.22
C VAL A 293 11.81 12.37 5.52
N GLY A 294 10.62 12.98 5.48
CA GLY A 294 10.35 14.25 4.80
C GLY A 294 9.87 14.08 3.34
N LYS A 295 9.11 15.07 2.85
CA LYS A 295 8.40 15.08 1.54
C LYS A 295 9.28 14.66 0.37
N ASP A 296 10.37 15.38 0.14
CA ASP A 296 11.17 15.21 -1.07
C ASP A 296 11.97 13.91 -1.06
N LEU A 297 12.52 13.52 0.09
CA LEU A 297 13.25 12.26 0.22
C LEU A 297 12.31 11.07 0.07
N ALA A 298 11.07 11.17 0.58
CA ALA A 298 10.08 10.12 0.44
C ALA A 298 9.69 9.88 -1.01
N ASP A 299 9.31 10.94 -1.74
CA ASP A 299 8.91 10.81 -3.15
C ASP A 299 10.05 10.24 -4.01
N VAL A 300 11.29 10.69 -3.79
CA VAL A 300 12.47 10.18 -4.51
C VAL A 300 12.72 8.71 -4.24
N THR A 301 12.75 8.31 -2.98
CA THR A 301 13.11 6.94 -2.59
C THR A 301 12.00 5.94 -2.90
N ILE A 302 10.73 6.34 -2.83
CA ILE A 302 9.59 5.54 -3.30
C ILE A 302 9.70 5.30 -4.79
N LEU A 303 9.95 6.34 -5.60
CA LEU A 303 10.08 6.16 -7.05
C LEU A 303 11.27 5.27 -7.41
N GLN A 304 12.41 5.42 -6.72
CA GLN A 304 13.57 4.54 -6.89
C GLN A 304 13.23 3.09 -6.53
N ALA A 305 12.50 2.87 -5.44
CA ALA A 305 12.07 1.54 -5.02
C ALA A 305 11.14 0.89 -6.05
N VAL A 306 10.15 1.64 -6.56
CA VAL A 306 9.27 1.19 -7.66
C VAL A 306 10.09 0.79 -8.89
N SER A 307 11.08 1.60 -9.28
CA SER A 307 11.92 1.32 -10.45
C SER A 307 12.88 0.13 -10.30
N GLY A 308 13.18 -0.25 -9.06
CA GLY A 308 14.16 -1.30 -8.73
C GLY A 308 13.56 -2.61 -8.25
N THR A 309 12.23 -2.73 -8.20
CA THR A 309 11.52 -3.94 -7.74
C THR A 309 10.96 -4.69 -8.94
N ASP A 310 11.23 -5.99 -9.04
CA ASP A 310 10.72 -6.82 -10.13
C ASP A 310 9.19 -6.99 -10.05
N ALA A 311 8.52 -6.95 -11.20
CA ALA A 311 7.07 -7.15 -11.35
C ALA A 311 6.62 -8.62 -11.16
N ALA A 312 7.30 -9.42 -10.35
CA ALA A 312 7.00 -10.85 -10.14
C ALA A 312 6.06 -11.06 -8.92
N PRO A 313 5.56 -12.29 -8.63
CA PRO A 313 4.23 -12.49 -8.03
C PRO A 313 4.13 -12.26 -6.51
N ARG A 314 5.05 -11.51 -5.91
CA ARG A 314 4.96 -10.94 -4.55
C ARG A 314 5.72 -9.63 -4.60
N PHE A 315 5.00 -8.52 -4.58
CA PHE A 315 5.60 -7.19 -4.73
C PHE A 315 5.94 -6.58 -3.35
N PHE A 316 5.23 -7.02 -2.32
CA PHE A 316 5.41 -6.66 -0.93
C PHE A 316 5.69 -7.95 -0.13
N PRO A 317 6.81 -8.08 0.62
CA PRO A 317 7.66 -7.04 1.21
C PRO A 317 8.87 -6.57 0.37
N GLU A 318 9.10 -7.12 -0.82
CA GLU A 318 10.28 -6.85 -1.66
C GLU A 318 10.41 -5.35 -2.01
N PHE A 319 9.30 -4.67 -2.23
CA PHE A 319 9.27 -3.22 -2.41
C PHE A 319 9.77 -2.44 -1.19
N LEU A 320 9.45 -2.88 0.03
CA LEU A 320 9.95 -2.21 1.24
C LEU A 320 11.46 -2.46 1.46
N ASP A 321 11.98 -3.62 1.02
CA ASP A 321 13.43 -3.84 0.95
C ASP A 321 14.09 -2.83 0.00
N ALA A 322 13.50 -2.64 -1.18
CA ALA A 322 13.97 -1.68 -2.16
C ALA A 322 13.85 -0.24 -1.63
N LEU A 323 12.80 0.09 -0.89
CA LEU A 323 12.59 1.39 -0.26
C LEU A 323 13.64 1.68 0.81
N SER A 324 13.89 0.73 1.71
CA SER A 324 14.91 0.86 2.76
C SER A 324 16.31 0.98 2.16
N SER A 325 16.59 0.21 1.10
CA SER A 325 17.85 0.31 0.36
C SER A 325 18.00 1.64 -0.36
N SER A 326 16.92 2.18 -0.93
CA SER A 326 16.93 3.48 -1.62
C SER A 326 17.13 4.62 -0.62
N LEU A 327 16.44 4.59 0.51
CA LEU A 327 16.64 5.52 1.62
C LEU A 327 18.09 5.52 2.10
N PHE A 328 18.65 4.33 2.37
CA PHE A 328 20.05 4.21 2.78
C PHE A 328 20.98 4.88 1.77
N ARG A 329 20.84 4.56 0.48
CA ARG A 329 21.71 5.10 -0.58
C ARG A 329 21.60 6.62 -0.70
N GLU A 330 20.39 7.19 -0.68
CA GLU A 330 20.22 8.64 -0.82
C GLU A 330 20.73 9.40 0.40
N VAL A 331 20.45 8.90 1.61
CA VAL A 331 20.91 9.53 2.84
C VAL A 331 22.42 9.43 3.00
N LYS A 332 23.00 8.27 2.64
CA LYS A 332 24.45 8.05 2.64
C LYS A 332 25.21 9.10 1.82
N LYS A 333 24.68 9.49 0.65
CA LYS A 333 25.32 10.50 -0.22
C LYS A 333 25.48 11.86 0.49
N ALA A 334 24.54 12.22 1.36
CA ALA A 334 24.50 13.53 1.99
C ALA A 334 25.05 13.54 3.43
N GLN A 335 24.85 12.46 4.19
CA GLN A 335 25.07 12.43 5.64
C GLN A 335 25.93 11.24 6.12
N GLY A 336 26.41 10.41 5.20
CA GLY A 336 27.29 9.27 5.51
C GLY A 336 26.55 8.03 6.06
N ASP A 337 27.32 6.97 6.30
CA ASP A 337 26.79 5.62 6.55
C ASP A 337 26.05 5.50 7.88
N VAL A 338 26.61 6.09 8.95
CA VAL A 338 26.06 5.98 10.31
C VAL A 338 24.65 6.56 10.37
N PHE A 339 24.48 7.79 9.89
CA PHE A 339 23.18 8.46 9.88
C PHE A 339 22.18 7.76 8.95
N ALA A 340 22.64 7.25 7.80
CA ALA A 340 21.79 6.50 6.89
C ALA A 340 21.24 5.21 7.53
N LEU A 341 22.09 4.46 8.26
CA LEU A 341 21.65 3.28 9.01
C LEU A 341 20.66 3.64 10.12
N GLU A 342 20.94 4.70 10.89
CA GLU A 342 20.07 5.15 11.98
C GLU A 342 18.67 5.54 11.46
N LEU A 343 18.61 6.28 10.34
CA LEU A 343 17.35 6.70 9.76
C LEU A 343 16.57 5.52 9.17
N VAL A 344 17.23 4.57 8.50
CA VAL A 344 16.58 3.32 8.03
C VAL A 344 16.01 2.55 9.23
N ARG A 345 16.81 2.35 10.27
CA ARG A 345 16.38 1.66 11.49
C ARG A 345 15.17 2.34 12.14
N LYS A 346 15.18 3.68 12.22
CA LYS A 346 14.06 4.48 12.72
C LYS A 346 12.81 4.26 11.88
N VAL A 347 12.91 4.29 10.55
CA VAL A 347 11.78 4.02 9.66
C VAL A 347 11.22 2.62 9.88
N GLU A 348 12.08 1.60 9.87
CA GLU A 348 11.61 0.22 9.98
C GLU A 348 10.93 -0.04 11.33
N THR A 349 11.50 0.45 12.42
CA THR A 349 10.97 0.28 13.78
C THR A 349 9.71 1.09 14.06
N SER A 350 9.57 2.29 13.49
CA SER A 350 8.41 3.16 13.74
C SER A 350 7.30 3.06 12.70
N VAL A 351 7.60 2.56 11.50
CA VAL A 351 6.64 2.52 10.37
C VAL A 351 6.36 1.09 9.93
N PHE A 352 7.35 0.26 9.60
CA PHE A 352 7.07 -1.04 8.98
C PHE A 352 6.71 -2.12 10.00
N LEU A 353 7.50 -2.23 11.06
CA LEU A 353 7.37 -3.26 12.09
C LEU A 353 6.03 -3.21 12.85
N PRO A 354 5.50 -2.03 13.26
CA PRO A 354 4.19 -1.97 13.93
C PRO A 354 3.04 -2.56 13.10
N HIS A 355 3.21 -2.59 11.78
CA HIS A 355 2.23 -3.08 10.81
C HIS A 355 2.55 -4.48 10.28
N GLY A 356 3.42 -5.25 10.93
CA GLY A 356 3.64 -6.66 10.57
C GLY A 356 4.57 -6.86 9.37
N VAL A 357 5.32 -5.84 8.94
CA VAL A 357 6.16 -5.94 7.72
C VAL A 357 7.64 -5.97 8.09
N PHE A 358 8.33 -6.98 7.57
CA PHE A 358 9.76 -7.19 7.81
C PHE A 358 10.56 -7.08 6.52
N THR A 359 11.54 -6.19 6.53
CA THR A 359 12.55 -6.07 5.48
C THR A 359 13.73 -6.99 5.81
N LYS A 360 14.65 -7.19 4.88
CA LYS A 360 15.92 -7.88 5.13
C LYS A 360 16.76 -7.24 6.24
N HIS A 361 16.61 -5.93 6.46
CA HIS A 361 17.32 -5.24 7.53
C HIS A 361 16.65 -5.52 8.87
N SER A 362 15.34 -5.26 9.01
CA SER A 362 14.63 -5.50 10.26
C SER A 362 14.56 -6.99 10.64
N LYS A 363 14.52 -7.91 9.66
CA LYS A 363 14.65 -9.35 9.92
C LYS A 363 15.90 -9.69 10.74
N LYS A 364 17.01 -8.99 10.54
CA LYS A 364 18.25 -9.20 11.31
C LYS A 364 18.12 -8.71 12.75
N GLU A 365 17.27 -7.73 13.02
CA GLU A 365 17.03 -7.18 14.36
C GLU A 365 15.89 -7.89 15.12
N THR A 366 15.11 -8.74 14.44
CA THR A 366 14.14 -9.61 15.12
C THR A 366 14.84 -10.65 15.99
N VAL A 367 14.13 -11.23 16.97
CA VAL A 367 14.68 -12.35 17.75
C VAL A 367 15.25 -13.45 16.85
N PHE A 368 14.54 -13.82 15.79
CA PHE A 368 14.95 -14.90 14.91
C PHE A 368 16.18 -14.54 14.07
N GLY A 369 16.37 -13.23 13.79
CA GLY A 369 17.59 -12.69 13.22
C GLY A 369 18.80 -12.92 14.12
N LEU A 370 18.63 -12.73 15.43
CA LEU A 370 19.67 -12.78 16.45
C LEU A 370 19.96 -14.19 16.99
N LEU A 371 19.03 -15.14 16.83
CA LEU A 371 19.22 -16.52 17.28
C LEU A 371 20.43 -17.21 16.62
N PRO A 372 21.09 -18.15 17.32
CA PRO A 372 22.22 -18.90 16.77
C PRO A 372 21.94 -19.51 15.39
N LYS A 373 22.90 -19.40 14.45
CA LYS A 373 22.77 -20.01 13.11
C LYS A 373 23.32 -21.44 13.04
N THR A 374 23.84 -21.95 14.14
CA THR A 374 24.40 -23.29 14.26
C THR A 374 23.70 -24.08 15.36
N PRO A 375 23.63 -25.42 15.23
CA PRO A 375 23.15 -26.27 16.30
C PRO A 375 23.94 -26.05 17.60
N LYS A 376 23.26 -26.06 18.74
CA LYS A 376 23.90 -25.96 20.06
C LYS A 376 23.62 -27.21 20.87
N LEU A 377 24.69 -27.91 21.24
CA LEU A 377 24.67 -29.04 22.15
C LEU A 377 24.86 -28.55 23.58
N LEU A 378 23.95 -28.92 24.47
CA LEU A 378 23.99 -28.55 25.89
C LEU A 378 23.73 -29.76 26.78
N PRO A 379 24.45 -29.91 27.90
CA PRO A 379 24.19 -30.99 28.84
C PRO A 379 22.79 -30.82 29.46
N ASN A 380 22.08 -31.93 29.62
CA ASN A 380 20.81 -31.94 30.32
C ASN A 380 21.04 -32.07 31.84
N SER A 381 20.50 -31.13 32.60
CA SER A 381 20.68 -31.01 34.04
C SER A 381 19.62 -31.78 34.86
N ASP A 382 18.68 -32.48 34.22
CA ASP A 382 17.75 -33.36 34.92
C ASP A 382 18.50 -34.57 35.51
N SER A 383 18.57 -34.60 36.84
CA SER A 383 19.25 -35.66 37.60
C SER A 383 18.65 -37.04 37.39
N LYS A 384 17.35 -37.17 37.10
CA LYS A 384 16.72 -38.48 36.88
C LYS A 384 17.11 -39.07 35.52
N THR A 385 17.19 -38.24 34.48
CA THR A 385 17.67 -38.72 33.17
C THR A 385 19.16 -39.00 33.16
N LYS A 386 19.96 -38.33 34.00
CA LYS A 386 21.38 -38.68 34.19
C LYS A 386 21.60 -40.13 34.63
N VAL A 387 20.69 -40.69 35.44
CA VAL A 387 20.75 -42.11 35.84
C VAL A 387 20.37 -43.04 34.68
N MET A 388 19.43 -42.62 33.82
CA MET A 388 18.98 -43.38 32.65
C MET A 388 19.96 -43.33 31.47
N CYS A 389 20.73 -42.24 31.37
CA CYS A 389 21.60 -41.91 30.24
C CYS A 389 23.05 -41.84 30.74
N SER A 390 23.66 -43.00 30.93
CA SER A 390 24.97 -43.18 31.59
C SER A 390 26.14 -42.45 30.91
N ASN A 391 26.17 -42.39 29.58
CA ASN A 391 27.32 -41.89 28.81
C ASN A 391 27.07 -40.54 28.14
N ARG A 392 25.82 -40.24 27.75
CA ARG A 392 25.47 -39.00 27.06
C ARG A 392 24.05 -38.59 27.41
N ASN A 393 23.86 -37.37 27.94
CA ASN A 393 22.56 -36.78 28.20
C ASN A 393 22.57 -35.30 27.81
N GLU A 394 22.16 -35.00 26.59
CA GLU A 394 22.34 -33.67 25.99
C GLU A 394 21.11 -33.25 25.17
N PHE A 395 20.89 -31.95 25.10
CA PHE A 395 19.98 -31.32 24.14
C PHE A 395 20.75 -30.75 22.96
N GLU A 396 20.35 -31.11 21.76
CA GLU A 396 20.84 -30.52 20.52
C GLU A 396 19.77 -29.60 19.92
N PHE A 397 19.88 -28.30 20.17
CA PHE A 397 18.94 -27.29 19.67
C PHE A 397 19.27 -26.91 18.22
N LEU A 398 18.30 -27.03 17.32
CA LEU A 398 18.45 -26.79 15.88
C LEU A 398 18.03 -25.35 15.53
N TRP A 399 18.76 -24.38 16.04
CA TRP A 399 18.43 -22.95 15.92
C TRP A 399 18.38 -22.43 14.47
N SER A 400 19.15 -23.04 13.56
CA SER A 400 19.14 -22.70 12.13
C SER A 400 17.78 -22.84 11.45
N ASN A 401 16.86 -23.60 12.05
CA ASN A 401 15.56 -23.92 11.47
C ASN A 401 14.44 -23.01 12.01
N VAL A 402 14.75 -22.07 12.91
CA VAL A 402 13.77 -21.15 13.49
C VAL A 402 13.73 -19.87 12.66
N SER A 403 12.55 -19.51 12.16
CA SER A 403 12.33 -18.28 11.38
C SER A 403 10.97 -17.65 11.67
N VAL A 404 10.67 -16.53 11.01
CA VAL A 404 9.32 -15.92 11.09
C VAL A 404 8.27 -16.88 10.49
N GLU A 405 8.62 -17.60 9.44
CA GLU A 405 7.75 -18.53 8.72
C GLU A 405 7.56 -19.86 9.46
N ASP A 406 8.57 -20.31 10.21
CA ASP A 406 8.48 -21.45 11.12
C ASP A 406 9.14 -21.11 12.48
N PRO A 407 8.37 -20.55 13.42
CA PRO A 407 8.92 -20.08 14.70
C PRO A 407 9.26 -21.23 15.67
N ASN A 408 9.01 -22.49 15.28
CA ASN A 408 9.14 -23.62 16.18
C ASN A 408 10.60 -24.06 16.37
N LEU A 409 11.06 -24.11 17.62
CA LEU A 409 12.39 -24.61 17.95
C LEU A 409 12.39 -26.13 18.05
N ARG A 410 12.99 -26.78 17.05
CA ARG A 410 13.22 -28.23 17.06
C ARG A 410 14.53 -28.56 17.76
N PHE A 411 14.55 -29.67 18.49
CA PHE A 411 15.76 -30.16 19.13
C PHE A 411 15.74 -31.68 19.31
N TYR A 412 16.92 -32.28 19.50
CA TYR A 412 17.04 -33.68 19.88
C TYR A 412 17.41 -33.80 21.36
N TRP A 413 16.73 -34.70 22.07
CA TRP A 413 17.18 -35.19 23.37
C TRP A 413 18.01 -36.44 23.17
N HIS A 414 19.33 -36.31 23.31
CA HIS A 414 20.29 -37.42 23.23
C HIS A 414 20.41 -38.13 24.57
N CYS A 415 20.28 -39.46 24.55
CA CYS A 415 20.48 -40.35 25.67
C CYS A 415 21.32 -41.55 25.19
N ASN A 416 22.60 -41.59 25.53
CA ASN A 416 23.56 -42.55 24.97
C ASN A 416 23.56 -42.52 23.43
N ARG A 417 23.16 -43.63 22.78
CA ARG A 417 23.03 -43.76 21.31
C ARG A 417 21.67 -43.33 20.79
N MET A 418 20.72 -43.09 21.68
CA MET A 418 19.34 -42.77 21.36
C MET A 418 19.13 -41.28 21.24
N LYS A 419 18.23 -40.88 20.33
CA LYS A 419 17.75 -39.51 20.25
C LYS A 419 16.23 -39.45 20.10
N ILE A 420 15.59 -38.60 20.90
CA ILE A 420 14.16 -38.31 20.78
C ILE A 420 13.98 -36.93 20.15
N PRO A 421 13.23 -36.82 19.04
CA PRO A 421 12.95 -35.54 18.39
C PRO A 421 11.85 -34.78 19.13
N MET A 422 12.16 -33.56 19.55
CA MET A 422 11.30 -32.67 20.33
C MET A 422 11.09 -31.34 19.60
N VAL A 423 10.03 -30.63 19.95
CA VAL A 423 9.72 -29.29 19.43
C VAL A 423 9.16 -28.41 20.54
N ILE A 424 9.55 -27.14 20.52
CA ILE A 424 8.92 -26.07 21.31
C ILE A 424 8.08 -25.24 20.33
N ASP A 425 6.78 -25.29 20.54
CA ASP A 425 5.74 -24.60 19.76
C ASP A 425 5.49 -23.23 20.38
N LEU A 426 6.01 -22.15 19.79
CA LEU A 426 5.89 -20.80 20.34
C LEU A 426 4.45 -20.29 20.19
N GLU A 427 3.85 -19.86 21.29
CA GLU A 427 2.42 -19.56 21.35
C GLU A 427 2.05 -18.13 20.94
N GLN A 428 3.02 -17.22 20.82
CA GLN A 428 2.73 -15.85 20.44
C GLN A 428 2.21 -15.80 19.01
N ALA A 429 1.19 -14.99 18.77
CA ALA A 429 0.66 -14.75 17.42
C ALA A 429 1.73 -14.17 16.48
N ASP A 430 2.72 -13.46 17.03
CA ASP A 430 3.85 -12.97 16.25
C ASP A 430 5.15 -12.89 17.07
N PRO A 431 5.85 -14.02 17.19
CA PRO A 431 7.01 -14.14 18.05
C PRO A 431 8.21 -13.34 17.52
N GLY A 432 8.24 -12.96 16.24
CA GLY A 432 9.31 -12.13 15.67
C GLY A 432 9.39 -10.73 16.27
N PHE A 433 8.26 -10.22 16.78
CA PHE A 433 8.13 -8.86 17.31
C PHE A 433 8.40 -8.70 18.80
N TYR A 434 8.67 -9.75 19.60
CA TYR A 434 8.70 -9.53 21.06
C TYR A 434 9.86 -8.64 21.52
N LEU A 435 11.00 -8.65 20.82
CA LEU A 435 12.11 -7.72 21.12
C LEU A 435 11.77 -6.26 20.80
N LEU A 436 10.75 -6.06 19.97
CA LEU A 436 10.30 -4.76 19.49
C LEU A 436 9.06 -4.27 20.25
N LYS A 437 8.33 -5.18 20.91
CA LYS A 437 7.16 -4.89 21.73
C LYS A 437 7.56 -4.73 23.19
N ASN A 438 7.55 -3.50 23.69
CA ASN A 438 7.93 -3.15 25.08
C ASN A 438 7.12 -3.83 26.20
N ASN A 439 6.08 -4.60 25.88
CA ASN A 439 5.20 -5.23 26.87
C ASN A 439 5.45 -6.73 27.09
N LEU A 440 6.33 -7.37 26.30
CA LEU A 440 6.64 -8.80 26.44
C LEU A 440 8.03 -9.01 27.03
N SER A 441 8.09 -9.64 28.21
CA SER A 441 9.37 -9.97 28.84
C SER A 441 10.02 -11.24 28.28
N TYR A 442 9.25 -12.09 27.60
CA TYR A 442 9.70 -13.37 27.00
C TYR A 442 8.69 -13.91 25.99
N LEU A 443 9.12 -14.87 25.17
CA LEU A 443 8.23 -15.72 24.36
C LEU A 443 7.87 -16.99 25.13
N SER A 444 6.58 -17.29 25.25
CA SER A 444 6.06 -18.56 25.78
C SER A 444 5.94 -19.58 24.64
N GLY A 445 6.32 -20.82 24.91
CA GLY A 445 6.09 -21.95 24.03
C GLY A 445 5.72 -23.22 24.79
N LYS A 446 5.18 -24.19 24.05
CA LYS A 446 4.80 -25.50 24.56
C LYS A 446 5.73 -26.58 24.07
N LEU A 447 6.25 -27.37 24.99
CA LEU A 447 7.06 -28.53 24.63
C LEU A 447 6.17 -29.66 24.09
N ARG A 448 6.58 -30.30 23.00
CA ARG A 448 5.90 -31.45 22.35
C ARG A 448 6.91 -32.41 21.74
N PHE A 449 6.48 -33.63 21.45
CA PHE A 449 7.22 -34.50 20.54
C PHE A 449 7.10 -33.98 19.10
N ALA A 450 8.19 -33.98 18.34
CA ALA A 450 8.16 -33.56 16.94
C ALA A 450 7.65 -34.66 15.98
N SER A 451 7.70 -35.93 16.41
CA SER A 451 7.17 -37.06 15.65
C SER A 451 5.66 -37.21 15.81
N LYS A 452 4.96 -37.58 14.73
CA LYS A 452 3.54 -37.98 14.78
C LYS A 452 3.33 -39.30 15.54
N ASN A 453 4.34 -40.16 15.59
CA ASN A 453 4.31 -41.46 16.28
C ASN A 453 5.52 -41.58 17.23
N PRO A 454 5.58 -40.77 18.30
CA PRO A 454 6.79 -40.68 19.13
C PRO A 454 7.06 -41.93 19.98
N GLY A 455 6.07 -42.81 20.15
CA GLY A 455 6.23 -44.09 20.85
C GLY A 455 6.74 -45.25 19.99
N ARG A 456 7.15 -45.01 18.73
CA ARG A 456 7.70 -46.04 17.85
C ARG A 456 9.21 -45.79 17.64
N PRO A 457 10.10 -46.60 18.24
CA PRO A 457 11.54 -46.47 18.01
C PRO A 457 11.89 -46.81 16.54
N ASP A 458 13.04 -46.34 16.07
CA ASP A 458 13.56 -46.68 14.74
C ASP A 458 13.85 -48.20 14.68
N PRO A 459 13.27 -48.96 13.73
CA PRO A 459 13.45 -50.40 13.64
C PRO A 459 14.91 -50.81 13.36
N LYS A 460 15.79 -49.89 12.94
CA LYS A 460 17.21 -50.15 12.71
C LYS A 460 18.05 -50.20 13.99
N LEU A 461 17.47 -49.84 15.13
CA LEU A 461 18.14 -49.85 16.43
C LEU A 461 18.21 -51.27 16.99
N SER A 462 19.23 -51.53 17.82
CA SER A 462 19.31 -52.78 18.58
C SER A 462 18.12 -52.90 19.55
N GLU A 463 17.77 -54.11 19.97
CA GLU A 463 16.68 -54.34 20.91
C GLU A 463 16.88 -53.58 22.24
N GLU A 464 18.11 -53.56 22.75
CA GLU A 464 18.49 -52.79 23.95
C GLU A 464 18.28 -51.28 23.76
N ASP A 465 18.68 -50.74 22.61
CA ASP A 465 18.52 -49.34 22.23
C ASP A 465 17.04 -48.96 22.06
N GLN A 466 16.21 -49.86 21.52
CA GLN A 466 14.76 -49.68 21.42
C GLN A 466 14.10 -49.63 22.81
N ILE A 467 14.50 -50.52 23.73
CA ILE A 467 14.03 -50.51 25.12
C ILE A 467 14.45 -49.21 25.81
N GLN A 468 15.69 -48.76 25.62
CA GLN A 468 16.18 -47.51 26.19
C GLN A 468 15.41 -46.30 25.64
N TYR A 469 15.12 -46.27 24.34
CA TYR A 469 14.29 -45.25 23.73
C TYR A 469 12.90 -45.18 24.36
N LEU A 470 12.21 -46.31 24.51
CA LEU A 470 10.88 -46.36 25.09
C LEU A 470 10.87 -45.89 26.55
N LYS A 471 11.88 -46.27 27.35
CA LYS A 471 12.05 -45.77 28.72
C LYS A 471 12.19 -44.24 28.76
N LEU A 472 12.99 -43.67 27.88
CA LEU A 472 13.15 -42.22 27.79
C LEU A 472 11.86 -41.55 27.29
N TYR A 473 11.20 -42.12 26.28
CA TYR A 473 9.93 -41.62 25.75
C TYR A 473 8.86 -41.55 26.84
N ASP A 474 8.67 -42.62 27.61
CA ASP A 474 7.69 -42.66 28.70
C ASP A 474 8.06 -41.67 29.80
N TYR A 475 9.35 -41.52 30.11
CA TYR A 475 9.81 -40.53 31.06
C TYR A 475 9.48 -39.10 30.61
N VAL A 476 9.83 -38.73 29.37
CA VAL A 476 9.53 -37.41 28.79
C VAL A 476 8.03 -37.17 28.77
N LYS A 477 7.25 -38.14 28.28
CA LYS A 477 5.79 -38.06 28.23
C LYS A 477 5.21 -37.75 29.61
N ASN A 478 5.55 -38.55 30.62
CA ASN A 478 4.92 -38.47 31.93
C ASN A 478 5.39 -37.28 32.78
N ASN A 479 6.59 -36.75 32.54
CA ASN A 479 7.18 -35.69 33.37
C ASN A 479 7.25 -34.32 32.69
N TYR A 480 7.11 -34.27 31.36
CA TYR A 480 7.23 -33.04 30.58
C TYR A 480 5.99 -32.70 29.75
N LEU A 481 5.13 -33.68 29.46
CA LEU A 481 4.04 -33.52 28.47
C LEU A 481 2.64 -33.93 28.99
N PHE A 482 2.49 -34.41 30.23
CA PHE A 482 1.22 -35.02 30.70
C PHE A 482 0.74 -34.48 32.05
N TYR A 483 -0.22 -33.54 32.05
CA TYR A 483 -1.53 -33.60 32.76
C TYR A 483 -2.39 -32.36 32.41
N ARG A 484 -3.72 -32.56 32.42
CA ARG A 484 -4.78 -31.58 32.10
C ARG A 484 -4.46 -30.16 32.61
N THR A 485 -4.34 -29.20 31.68
CA THR A 485 -4.20 -27.73 31.84
C THR A 485 -2.81 -27.12 32.12
N MET A 486 -1.74 -27.92 32.27
CA MET A 486 -0.40 -27.39 32.58
C MET A 486 0.69 -27.99 31.68
N ASP A 487 0.63 -27.70 30.38
CA ASP A 487 1.79 -27.92 29.50
C ASP A 487 3.00 -27.17 30.09
N LYS A 488 4.20 -27.77 30.05
CA LYS A 488 5.42 -27.06 30.45
C LYS A 488 5.58 -25.82 29.58
N GLU A 489 5.51 -24.66 30.24
CA GLU A 489 5.76 -23.39 29.60
C GLU A 489 7.28 -23.26 29.40
N VAL A 490 7.68 -23.16 28.15
CA VAL A 490 9.06 -22.84 27.79
C VAL A 490 9.12 -21.35 27.52
N ARG A 491 10.04 -20.65 28.19
CA ARG A 491 10.17 -19.21 28.09
C ARG A 491 11.51 -18.86 27.47
N LEU A 492 11.49 -18.16 26.34
CA LEU A 492 12.68 -17.61 25.69
C LEU A 492 12.80 -16.13 26.04
N TYR A 493 13.88 -15.78 26.72
CA TYR A 493 14.25 -14.41 27.07
C TYR A 493 15.44 -13.96 26.22
N TYR A 494 15.57 -12.65 26.05
CA TYR A 494 16.77 -11.99 25.53
C TYR A 494 17.24 -10.96 26.56
N GLY A 495 18.50 -11.05 26.98
CA GLY A 495 19.07 -10.25 28.07
C GLY A 495 18.64 -10.69 29.47
N GLU A 496 19.15 -10.01 30.51
CA GLU A 496 18.76 -10.26 31.91
C GLU A 496 17.66 -9.31 32.37
N LYS A 497 16.71 -9.83 33.15
CA LYS A 497 15.59 -9.03 33.70
C LYS A 497 16.16 -7.87 34.54
N GLY A 498 15.97 -6.64 34.06
CA GLY A 498 16.42 -5.43 34.75
C GLY A 498 17.89 -5.04 34.52
N LYS A 499 18.61 -5.66 33.58
CA LYS A 499 19.95 -5.22 33.17
C LYS A 499 20.03 -5.11 31.66
N SER A 500 20.44 -3.92 31.22
CA SER A 500 20.83 -3.66 29.84
C SER A 500 22.03 -4.56 29.47
N THR A 501 21.96 -5.13 28.26
CA THR A 501 23.11 -5.38 27.35
C THR A 501 24.06 -6.57 27.51
N ASP A 502 23.60 -7.77 27.87
CA ASP A 502 24.48 -8.96 27.77
C ASP A 502 24.30 -9.82 26.50
N GLY A 503 23.43 -9.45 25.54
CA GLY A 503 23.37 -10.10 24.21
C GLY A 503 23.22 -11.63 24.25
N MET A 504 22.58 -12.16 25.29
CA MET A 504 22.44 -13.60 25.52
C MET A 504 20.98 -14.00 25.50
N PHE A 505 20.69 -15.09 24.78
CA PHE A 505 19.42 -15.78 24.87
C PHE A 505 19.39 -16.66 26.11
N ARG A 506 18.24 -16.68 26.78
CA ARG A 506 17.99 -17.55 27.92
C ARG A 506 16.71 -18.35 27.68
N LEU A 507 16.85 -19.66 27.54
CA LEU A 507 15.72 -20.59 27.45
C LEU A 507 15.46 -21.18 28.83
N GLU A 508 14.25 -20.97 29.35
CA GLU A 508 13.80 -21.47 30.65
C GLU A 508 12.66 -22.47 30.48
N PHE A 509 12.77 -23.64 31.11
CA PHE A 509 11.68 -24.60 31.22
C PHE A 509 10.97 -24.35 32.56
N ALA A 510 9.81 -23.67 32.54
CA ALA A 510 9.10 -23.26 33.74
C ALA A 510 8.00 -24.28 34.14
N TYR A 511 7.93 -24.57 35.44
CA TYR A 511 6.86 -25.37 36.04
C TYR A 511 5.83 -24.46 36.71
N PRO A 512 4.57 -24.39 36.24
CA PRO A 512 3.53 -23.77 37.02
C PRO A 512 3.19 -24.68 38.22
N GLY A 513 3.50 -24.23 39.43
CA GLY A 513 3.00 -24.85 40.68
C GLY A 513 3.95 -25.75 41.48
N ILE A 514 5.21 -25.95 41.06
CA ILE A 514 6.22 -26.66 41.87
C ILE A 514 7.50 -25.80 41.95
N LEU A 515 7.79 -25.28 43.15
CA LEU A 515 9.06 -24.63 43.46
C LEU A 515 10.21 -25.64 43.29
N GLY A 516 11.05 -25.47 42.25
CA GLY A 516 12.36 -26.13 42.21
C GLY A 516 12.84 -26.76 40.88
N GLY A 517 12.15 -26.58 39.75
CA GLY A 517 12.47 -27.31 38.52
C GLY A 517 12.94 -26.50 37.30
N ASN A 518 13.36 -25.25 37.44
CA ASN A 518 13.65 -24.42 36.25
C ASN A 518 15.03 -24.77 35.66
N PHE A 519 15.02 -25.30 34.43
CA PHE A 519 16.25 -25.48 33.66
C PHE A 519 16.51 -24.24 32.82
N ILE A 520 17.68 -23.63 33.00
CA ILE A 520 18.06 -22.40 32.31
C ILE A 520 19.26 -22.68 31.40
N TYR A 521 19.08 -22.41 30.12
CA TYR A 521 20.13 -22.52 29.11
C TYR A 521 20.46 -21.15 28.56
N ARG A 522 21.74 -20.78 28.55
CA ARG A 522 22.23 -19.50 28.01
C ARG A 522 22.98 -19.73 26.70
N PHE A 523 22.75 -18.85 25.72
CA PHE A 523 23.38 -18.91 24.41
C PHE A 523 23.83 -17.51 24.00
N PRO A 524 25.06 -17.32 23.50
CA PRO A 524 25.49 -16.04 22.96
C PRO A 524 24.79 -15.73 21.63
N GLU A 525 24.65 -14.45 21.33
CA GLU A 525 24.35 -13.95 19.98
C GLU A 525 25.47 -14.38 18.99
N THR A 526 25.12 -14.49 17.70
CA THR A 526 26.05 -14.88 16.62
C THR A 526 26.91 -13.77 16.09
#